data_AF-A0AA88YD77-F1
#
_entry.id   AF-A0AA88YD77-F1
#
_cell.length_a   1.000
_cell.length_b   1.000
_cell.length_c   1.000
_cell.angle_alpha   90.00
_cell.angle_beta   90.00
_cell.angle_gamma   90.00
#
_symmetry.space_group_name_H-M   'P 1'
#
loop_
_entity.id
_entity.type
_entity.pdbx_description
1 polymer ?
#
loop_
_entity_poly.entity_id
_entity_poly.type
_entity_poly.pdbx_seq_one_letter_code
_entity_poly.pdbx_strand_id
1 'polypeptide(L)' 'MNESCLRMCTNAPSTQFLRGIEYVKVILQEGRMQGAVLIGETDLEETFENLILNQIDLSPFKEELLNPNIDIDDFFD' A
#
# COMPACT_ATOMS: atom_id res chain seq x y z
N MET A 1 -5.19 25.46 -12.20
CA MET A 1 -5.00 24.22 -11.43
C MET A 1 -6.36 23.87 -10.86
N ASN A 2 -6.96 22.81 -11.39
CA ASN A 2 -8.37 22.44 -11.29
C ASN A 2 -8.69 21.73 -9.96
N GLU A 3 -9.79 22.14 -9.33
CA GLU A 3 -10.29 21.67 -8.03
C GLU A 3 -10.87 20.23 -8.06
N SER A 4 -10.48 19.41 -9.04
CA SER A 4 -11.00 18.04 -9.22
C SER A 4 -10.18 16.98 -8.49
N CYS A 5 -9.05 17.32 -7.87
CA CYS A 5 -8.18 16.35 -7.18
C CYS A 5 -8.66 16.00 -5.75
N LEU A 6 -9.65 16.74 -5.21
CA LEU A 6 -10.06 16.61 -3.81
C LEU A 6 -11.22 15.64 -3.56
N ARG A 7 -11.41 14.63 -4.43
CA ARG A 7 -12.51 13.67 -4.32
C ARG A 7 -12.03 12.22 -4.25
N MET A 8 -11.00 11.94 -3.45
CA MET A 8 -10.68 10.59 -2.99
C MET A 8 -10.15 10.63 -1.56
N CYS A 9 -11.02 10.97 -0.60
CA CYS A 9 -10.70 10.93 0.83
C CYS A 9 -11.84 10.30 1.62
N THR A 10 -12.22 9.06 1.30
CA THR A 10 -13.11 8.27 2.19
C THR A 10 -12.57 6.88 2.49
N ASN A 11 -11.26 6.71 2.44
CA ASN A 11 -10.60 5.53 2.95
C ASN A 11 -9.36 6.00 3.68
N ALA A 12 -9.38 5.92 5.02
CA ALA A 12 -8.24 6.28 5.85
C ALA A 12 -6.98 5.56 5.34
N PRO A 13 -5.83 6.24 5.20
CA PRO A 13 -4.58 5.57 4.91
C PRO A 13 -4.28 4.66 6.11
N SER A 14 -4.40 3.35 5.94
CA SER A 14 -3.85 2.41 6.91
C SER A 14 -2.35 2.74 6.99
N THR A 15 -1.92 3.18 8.17
CA THR A 15 -0.59 3.72 8.41
C THR A 15 -0.02 2.85 9.51
N GLN A 16 1.03 2.09 9.21
CA GLN A 16 1.67 1.22 10.21
C GLN A 16 3.08 1.70 10.50
N PHE A 17 3.39 1.74 11.80
CA PHE A 17 4.68 2.17 12.35
C PHE A 17 5.38 0.91 12.85
N LEU A 18 6.44 0.49 12.15
CA LEU A 18 7.19 -0.72 12.52
C LEU A 18 8.48 -0.29 13.23
N ARG A 19 8.62 -0.75 14.47
CA ARG A 19 9.79 -0.56 15.37
C ARG A 19 10.32 0.87 15.55
N GLY A 20 9.54 1.90 15.21
CA GLY A 20 9.90 3.31 15.41
C GLY A 20 10.77 3.93 14.31
N ILE A 21 11.20 3.15 13.30
CA ILE A 21 12.12 3.57 12.24
C ILE A 21 11.62 3.21 10.83
N GLU A 22 10.65 2.29 10.73
CA GLU A 22 10.08 1.85 9.47
C GLU A 22 8.66 2.40 9.33
N TYR A 23 8.36 2.96 8.15
CA TYR A 23 7.05 3.52 7.82
C TYR A 23 6.63 3.11 6.42
N VAL A 24 5.40 2.60 6.32
CA VAL A 24 4.79 2.20 5.06
C VAL A 24 3.45 2.91 4.89
N LYS A 25 3.26 3.53 3.73
CA LYS A 25 1.98 4.09 3.30
C LYS A 25 1.69 3.68 1.86
N VAL A 26 0.52 3.11 1.64
CA VAL A 26 0.07 2.68 0.31
C VAL A 26 -1.03 3.60 -0.20
N ILE A 27 -1.02 3.87 -1.51
CA ILE A 27 -2.05 4.62 -2.23
C ILE A 27 -2.82 3.64 -3.10
N LEU A 28 -4.12 3.52 -2.83
CA LEU A 28 -5.04 2.69 -3.61
C LEU A 28 -6.03 3.57 -4.37
N GLN A 29 -6.29 3.21 -5.63
CA GLN A 29 -7.37 3.75 -6.43
C GLN A 29 -8.15 2.59 -7.05
N GLU A 30 -9.46 2.56 -6.83
CA GLU A 30 -10.33 1.49 -7.37
C GLU A 30 -9.84 0.08 -7.01
N GLY A 31 -9.38 -0.10 -5.78
CA GLY A 31 -8.85 -1.38 -5.31
C GLY A 31 -7.42 -1.68 -5.74
N ARG A 32 -6.82 -0.90 -6.63
CA ARG A 32 -5.48 -1.18 -7.20
C ARG A 32 -4.42 -0.28 -6.62
N MET A 33 -3.22 -0.81 -6.42
CA MET A 33 -2.07 -0.03 -5.95
C MET A 33 -1.61 0.95 -7.03
N GLN A 34 -1.52 2.24 -6.67
CA GLN A 34 -1.01 3.30 -7.54
C GLN A 34 0.37 3.80 -7.10
N GLY A 35 0.77 3.48 -5.88
CA GLY A 35 2.06 3.86 -5.33
C GLY A 35 2.17 3.54 -3.86
N ALA A 36 3.40 3.63 -3.35
CA ALA A 36 3.69 3.49 -1.94
C ALA A 36 4.81 4.44 -1.52
N VAL A 37 4.84 4.78 -0.24
CA VAL A 37 5.94 5.45 0.44
C VAL A 37 6.50 4.46 1.43
N LEU A 38 7.75 4.08 1.22
CA LEU A 38 8.54 3.19 2.06
C LEU A 38 9.65 4.04 2.70
N ILE A 39 9.79 3.94 4.03
CA ILE A 39 10.84 4.62 4.79
C ILE A 39 11.46 3.59 5.73
N GLY A 40 12.78 3.50 5.73
CA GLY A 40 13.54 2.49 6.48
C GLY A 40 13.80 1.25 5.64
N GLU A 41 14.22 0.17 6.31
CA GLU A 41 14.42 -1.15 5.69
C GLU A 41 13.10 -1.90 5.76
N THR A 42 12.33 -1.89 4.67
CA THR A 42 10.99 -2.49 4.64
C THR A 42 10.94 -3.86 3.97
N ASP A 43 11.90 -4.15 3.09
CA ASP A 43 11.95 -5.38 2.27
C ASP A 43 10.69 -5.57 1.38
N LEU A 44 9.84 -4.54 1.21
CA LEU A 44 8.58 -4.59 0.43
C LEU A 44 8.69 -3.99 -0.97
N GLU A 45 9.87 -3.52 -1.36
CA GLU A 45 10.08 -2.72 -2.57
C GLU A 45 9.71 -3.53 -3.84
N GLU A 46 10.18 -4.77 -3.93
CA GLU A 46 9.93 -5.66 -5.08
C GLU A 46 8.45 -6.08 -5.16
N THR A 47 7.84 -6.43 -4.02
CA THR A 47 6.42 -6.78 -3.94
C THR A 47 5.55 -5.64 -4.43
N PHE A 48 5.79 -4.42 -3.93
CA PHE A 48 4.98 -3.25 -4.25
C PHE A 48 5.18 -2.80 -5.70
N GLU A 49 6.39 -2.94 -6.25
CA GLU A 49 6.62 -2.75 -7.68
C GLU A 49 5.75 -3.70 -8.51
N ASN A 50 5.74 -5.00 -8.17
CA ASN A 50 4.93 -5.99 -8.88
C ASN A 50 3.42 -5.71 -8.76
N LEU A 51 2.95 -5.28 -7.59
CA LEU A 51 1.55 -4.91 -7.38
C LEU A 51 1.11 -3.73 -8.25
N ILE A 52 1.97 -2.71 -8.37
CA ILE A 52 1.74 -1.54 -9.22
C ILE A 52 1.78 -1.94 -10.69
N LEU A 53 2.79 -2.70 -11.12
CA LEU A 53 2.95 -3.12 -12.52
C LEU A 53 1.79 -4.01 -13.00
N ASN A 54 1.38 -4.97 -12.17
CA ASN A 54 0.33 -5.93 -12.51
C ASN A 54 -1.09 -5.41 -12.25
N GLN A 55 -1.22 -4.24 -11.61
CA GLN A 55 -2.50 -3.60 -11.32
C GLN A 55 -3.45 -4.55 -10.57
N ILE A 56 -2.95 -5.33 -9.61
CA ILE A 56 -3.74 -6.34 -8.89
C ILE A 56 -4.87 -5.67 -8.09
N ASP A 57 -6.06 -6.29 -8.07
CA ASP A 57 -7.17 -5.81 -7.22
C ASP A 57 -6.98 -6.27 -5.78
N LEU A 58 -6.68 -5.31 -4.93
CA LEU A 58 -6.39 -5.43 -3.51
C LEU A 58 -7.59 -5.08 -2.62
N SER A 59 -8.76 -4.84 -3.21
CA SER A 59 -10.00 -4.61 -2.45
C SER A 59 -10.26 -5.64 -1.34
N PRO A 60 -9.96 -6.95 -1.52
CA PRO A 60 -10.13 -7.96 -0.47
C PRO A 60 -9.11 -7.84 0.67
N PHE A 61 -7.93 -7.27 0.41
CA PHE A 61 -6.76 -7.35 1.29
C PHE A 61 -6.40 -6.01 1.95
N LYS A 62 -7.17 -4.94 1.70
CA LYS A 62 -6.86 -3.56 2.11
C LYS A 62 -6.50 -3.38 3.59
N GLU A 63 -7.12 -4.13 4.48
CA GLU A 63 -6.87 -4.05 5.94
C GLU A 63 -5.67 -4.92 6.38
N GLU A 64 -5.40 -5.98 5.64
CA GLU A 64 -4.37 -6.99 5.94
C GLU A 64 -3.01 -6.67 5.29
N LEU A 65 -3.02 -5.91 4.19
CA LEU A 65 -1.87 -5.51 3.38
C LEU A 65 -0.72 -4.85 4.13
N LEU A 66 -1.02 -4.24 5.28
CA LEU A 66 -0.01 -3.53 6.06
C LEU A 66 0.29 -4.24 7.38
N ASN A 67 -0.35 -5.38 7.65
CA ASN A 67 -0.16 -6.12 8.88
C ASN A 67 1.23 -6.76 8.90
N PRO A 68 2.12 -6.40 9.84
CA PRO A 68 3.48 -6.94 9.91
C PRO A 68 3.54 -8.41 10.31
N ASN A 69 2.42 -8.98 10.77
CA ASN A 69 2.34 -10.40 11.07
C ASN A 69 1.95 -11.22 9.83
N ILE A 70 1.66 -10.55 8.72
CA ILE A 70 1.30 -11.16 7.44
C ILE A 70 2.47 -10.91 6.50
N ASP A 71 3.04 -11.99 5.98
CA ASP A 71 4.00 -11.91 4.91
C ASP A 71 3.23 -11.67 3.61
N ILE A 72 3.40 -10.51 2.99
CA ILE A 72 2.63 -10.16 1.79
C ILE A 72 3.18 -10.83 0.54
N ASP A 73 4.46 -11.21 0.52
CA ASP A 73 5.09 -11.86 -0.64
C ASP A 73 4.41 -13.19 -0.95
N ASP A 74 4.07 -13.96 0.09
CA ASP A 74 3.34 -15.23 -0.01
C ASP A 74 1.97 -15.11 -0.70
N PHE A 75 1.37 -13.91 -0.76
CA PHE A 75 0.06 -13.71 -1.40
C PHE A 75 0.16 -13.36 -2.88
N PHE A 76 1.32 -12.89 -3.34
CA PHE A 76 1.50 -12.30 -4.66
C PHE A 76 2.51 -13.03 -5.56
N ASP A 77 3.12 -14.12 -5.06
CA ASP A 77 3.73 -15.21 -5.85
C ASP A 77 2.69 -16.10 -6.55
#